data_AF-A0A9E6Y244-F1
#
_entry.id   AF-A0A9E6Y244-F1
#
_cell.length_a   1.000
_cell.length_b   1.000
_cell.length_c   1.000
_cell.angle_alpha   90.00
_cell.angle_beta   90.00
_cell.angle_gamma   90.00
#
_symmetry.space_group_name_H-M   'P 1'
#
loop_
_entity.id
_entity.type
_entity.pdbx_description
1 polymer ?
#
loop_
_entity_poly.entity_id
_entity_poly.type
_entity_poly.pdbx_seq_one_letter_code
_entity_poly.pdbx_strand_id
1 'polypeptide(L)'
;MTALRLLRYVAFAEATSFLALLVAAYFKHDGQGETGVSILGPIHGALFLAYVVLTLLAREIAGWSAGTTVLVLIGAVLPFGGYVVDWRFLRTPPRTA
;
A
#
# COMPACT_ATOMS: atom_id res chain seq x y z
N MET A 1 -7.94 11.94 -12.98
CA MET A 1 -6.98 10.81 -12.84
C MET A 1 -7.76 9.51 -12.77
N THR A 2 -7.26 8.39 -13.29
CA THR A 2 -7.95 7.09 -13.23
C THR A 2 -7.68 6.40 -11.88
N ALA A 3 -8.61 5.58 -11.36
CA ALA A 3 -8.47 4.88 -10.08
C ALA A 3 -7.17 4.06 -10.00
N LEU A 4 -6.78 3.38 -11.09
CA LEU A 4 -5.51 2.64 -11.18
C LEU A 4 -4.26 3.52 -11.01
N ARG A 5 -4.27 4.75 -11.57
CA ARG A 5 -3.14 5.69 -11.39
C ARG A 5 -3.06 6.17 -9.94
N LEU A 6 -4.20 6.47 -9.34
CA LEU A 6 -4.25 6.90 -7.94
C LEU A 6 -3.82 5.76 -7.00
N LEU A 7 -4.32 4.55 -7.23
CA LEU A 7 -3.90 3.34 -6.51
C LEU A 7 -2.38 3.14 -6.61
N ARG A 8 -1.78 3.45 -7.76
CA ARG A 8 -0.34 3.35 -7.96
C ARG A 8 0.48 4.29 -7.08
N TYR A 9 0.06 5.56 -7.00
CA TYR A 9 0.69 6.52 -6.11
C TYR A 9 0.47 6.18 -4.64
N VAL A 10 -0.74 5.75 -4.29
CA VAL A 10 -1.06 5.34 -2.91
C VAL A 10 -0.28 4.09 -2.51
N ALA A 11 -0.17 3.08 -3.38
CA ALA A 11 0.66 1.88 -3.15
C ALA A 11 2.13 2.22 -2.88
N PHE A 12 2.69 3.14 -3.65
CA PHE A 12 4.06 3.58 -3.45
C PHE A 12 4.23 4.35 -2.14
N ALA A 13 3.32 5.27 -1.84
CA ALA A 13 3.34 6.07 -0.62
C ALA A 13 3.12 5.20 0.64
N GLU A 14 2.16 4.27 0.58
CA GLU A 14 1.84 3.31 1.64
C GLU A 14 3.08 2.47 1.97
N ALA A 15 3.68 1.79 0.98
CA ALA A 15 4.87 0.98 1.19
C ALA A 15 6.05 1.79 1.75
N THR A 16 6.26 3.01 1.25
CA THR A 16 7.30 3.91 1.77
C THR A 16 7.03 4.30 3.22
N SER A 17 5.77 4.62 3.55
CA SER A 17 5.36 4.97 4.92
C SER A 17 5.46 3.77 5.88
N PHE A 18 5.23 2.55 5.40
CA PHE A 18 5.41 1.32 6.17
C PHE A 18 6.90 1.15 6.52
N LEU A 19 7.81 1.24 5.53
CA LEU A 19 9.24 1.16 5.80
C LEU A 19 9.71 2.24 6.78
N ALA A 20 9.24 3.48 6.61
CA ALA A 20 9.54 4.56 7.56
C ALA A 20 9.01 4.26 8.97
N LEU A 21 7.80 3.70 9.08
CA LEU A 21 7.21 3.32 10.36
C LEU A 21 7.98 2.19 11.04
N LEU A 22 8.50 1.21 10.30
CA LEU A 22 9.37 0.17 10.84
C LEU A 22 10.68 0.74 11.39
N VAL A 23 11.29 1.67 10.67
CA VAL A 23 12.49 2.37 11.15
C VAL A 23 12.19 3.16 12.42
N ALA A 24 11.08 3.91 12.45
CA ALA A 24 10.67 4.65 13.65
C ALA A 24 10.37 3.72 14.85
N ALA A 25 9.73 2.56 14.58
CA ALA A 25 9.46 1.56 15.61
C ALA A 25 10.74 0.92 16.16
N TYR A 26 11.76 0.71 15.31
CA TYR A 26 13.07 0.21 15.74
C TYR A 26 13.77 1.18 16.70
N PHE A 27 13.76 2.48 16.40
CA PHE A 27 14.37 3.52 17.24
C PHE A 27 13.47 4.03 18.38
N LYS A 28 12.30 3.41 18.60
CA LYS A 28 11.32 3.87 19.60
C LYS A 28 11.88 3.92 21.01
N HIS A 29 12.77 2.99 21.35
CA HIS A 29 13.30 2.85 22.71
C HIS A 29 14.30 3.94 23.11
N ASP A 30 14.77 4.74 22.15
CA ASP A 30 15.83 5.74 22.35
C ASP A 30 15.26 7.11 22.75
N GLY A 31 13.94 7.19 23.01
CA GLY A 31 13.20 8.42 23.34
C GLY A 31 12.87 9.31 22.13
N GLN A 32 13.65 9.25 21.05
CA GLN A 32 13.40 9.99 19.80
C GLN A 32 12.39 9.28 18.87
N GLY A 33 12.32 7.94 18.89
CA GLY A 33 11.43 7.20 17.99
C GLY A 33 9.95 7.20 18.37
N GLU A 34 9.60 7.59 19.61
CA GLU A 34 8.21 7.70 20.05
C GLU A 34 7.44 8.79 19.27
N THR A 35 8.09 9.92 19.00
CA THR A 35 7.55 10.96 18.10
C THR A 35 7.43 10.47 16.65
N GLY A 36 8.39 9.67 16.18
CA GLY A 36 8.34 9.10 14.83
C GLY A 36 7.13 8.20 14.60
N VAL A 37 6.89 7.24 15.52
CA VAL A 37 5.77 6.30 15.41
C VAL A 37 4.41 7.01 15.56
N SER A 38 4.30 7.99 16.44
CA SER A 38 3.05 8.74 16.67
C SER A 38 2.62 9.59 15.46
N ILE A 39 3.57 10.04 14.64
CA ILE A 39 3.28 10.77 13.39
C ILE A 39 3.09 9.80 12.22
N LEU A 40 4.02 8.85 12.04
CA LEU A 40 4.01 7.95 10.89
C LEU A 40 2.89 6.91 10.97
N GLY A 41 2.48 6.49 12.16
CA GLY A 41 1.41 5.50 12.37
C GLY A 41 0.08 5.94 11.74
N PRO A 42 -0.47 7.12 12.09
CA PRO A 42 -1.68 7.65 11.48
C PRO A 42 -1.56 7.87 9.96
N ILE A 43 -0.40 8.36 9.49
CA ILE A 43 -0.15 8.57 8.05
C ILE A 43 -0.22 7.24 7.30
N HIS A 44 0.51 6.23 7.78
CA HIS A 44 0.52 4.89 7.20
C HIS A 44 -0.87 4.26 7.25
N GLY A 45 -1.58 4.35 8.39
CA GLY A 45 -2.94 3.82 8.53
C GLY A 45 -3.94 4.45 7.55
N ALA A 46 -3.85 5.77 7.33
CA ALA A 46 -4.68 6.45 6.33
C ALA A 46 -4.35 6.00 4.90
N LEU A 47 -3.08 5.83 4.58
CA LEU A 47 -2.63 5.32 3.27
C LEU A 47 -3.06 3.87 3.05
N PHE A 48 -2.99 3.02 4.07
CA PHE A 48 -3.48 1.64 4.03
C PHE A 48 -4.98 1.58 3.75
N LEU A 49 -5.80 2.39 4.45
CA LEU A 49 -7.24 2.45 4.17
C LEU A 49 -7.53 2.96 2.76
N ALA A 50 -6.83 4.01 2.32
CA ALA A 50 -6.96 4.52 0.96
C ALA A 50 -6.60 3.45 -0.08
N TYR A 51 -5.54 2.68 0.16
CA TYR A 51 -5.12 1.56 -0.68
C TYR A 51 -6.23 0.51 -0.81
N VAL A 52 -6.84 0.09 0.30
CA VAL A 52 -7.90 -0.92 0.32
C VAL A 52 -9.10 -0.44 -0.50
N VAL A 53 -9.58 0.77 -0.25
CA VAL A 53 -10.72 1.35 -0.98
C VAL A 53 -10.42 1.45 -2.47
N LEU A 54 -9.24 1.97 -2.83
CA LEU A 54 -8.84 2.12 -4.23
C LEU A 54 -8.65 0.77 -4.93
N THR A 55 -8.19 -0.26 -4.22
CA THR A 55 -8.07 -1.63 -4.76
C THR A 55 -9.44 -2.18 -5.14
N LEU A 56 -10.44 -2.01 -4.26
CA LEU A 56 -11.81 -2.48 -4.53
C LEU A 56 -12.45 -1.71 -5.70
N LEU A 57 -12.22 -0.39 -5.78
CA LEU A 57 -12.69 0.43 -6.91
C LEU A 57 -11.97 0.09 -8.22
N ALA A 58 -10.67 -0.21 -8.16
CA ALA A 58 -9.87 -0.53 -9.33
C ALA A 58 -10.11 -1.94 -9.86
N ARG A 59 -10.63 -2.87 -9.05
CA ARG A 59 -10.88 -4.26 -9.42
C ARG A 59 -11.64 -4.40 -10.75
N GLU A 60 -12.79 -3.74 -10.86
CA GLU A 60 -13.64 -3.81 -12.06
C GLU A 60 -12.97 -3.16 -13.27
N ILE A 61 -12.29 -2.02 -13.06
CA ILE A 61 -11.56 -1.31 -14.12
C ILE A 61 -10.38 -2.13 -14.64
N ALA A 62 -9.74 -2.91 -13.76
CA ALA A 62 -8.58 -3.73 -14.07
C ALA A 62 -8.94 -5.14 -14.56
N GLY A 63 -10.21 -5.54 -14.49
CA GLY A 63 -10.66 -6.90 -14.81
C GLY A 63 -10.04 -7.95 -13.88
N TRP A 64 -9.81 -7.61 -12.61
CA TRP A 64 -9.15 -8.53 -11.68
C TRP A 64 -10.10 -9.58 -11.12
N SER A 65 -9.66 -10.84 -11.19
CA SER A 65 -10.28 -11.92 -10.43
C SER A 65 -10.26 -11.63 -8.92
N ALA A 66 -11.11 -12.33 -8.16
CA ALA A 66 -11.08 -12.25 -6.70
C ALA A 66 -9.71 -12.64 -6.13
N GLY A 67 -9.05 -13.65 -6.71
CA GLY A 67 -7.70 -14.06 -6.31
C GLY A 67 -6.66 -12.96 -6.51
N THR A 68 -6.68 -12.29 -7.66
CA THR A 68 -5.80 -11.14 -7.92
C THR A 68 -6.06 -10.00 -6.93
N THR A 69 -7.32 -9.72 -6.63
CA THR A 69 -7.69 -8.66 -5.67
C THR A 69 -7.18 -8.99 -4.27
N VAL A 70 -7.31 -10.25 -3.83
CA VAL A 70 -6.78 -10.71 -2.54
C VAL A 70 -5.25 -10.59 -2.51
N LEU A 71 -4.55 -10.98 -3.57
CA LEU A 71 -3.09 -10.83 -3.65
C LEU A 71 -2.65 -9.37 -3.55
N VAL A 72 -3.39 -8.46 -4.19
CA VAL A 72 -3.13 -7.01 -4.10
C VAL A 72 -3.34 -6.51 -2.67
N LEU A 73 -4.44 -6.89 -2.02
CA LEU A 73 -4.72 -6.50 -0.63
C LEU A 73 -3.68 -7.05 0.36
N ILE A 74 -3.24 -8.29 0.18
CA ILE A 74 -2.14 -8.88 0.98
C ILE A 74 -0.85 -8.08 0.79
N GLY A 75 -0.63 -7.56 -0.42
CA GLY A 75 0.50 -6.67 -0.73
C GLY A 75 0.58 -5.46 0.20
N ALA A 76 -0.54 -4.89 0.65
CA ALA A 76 -0.53 -3.73 1.56
C ALA A 76 -0.14 -4.07 3.01
N VAL A 77 -0.14 -5.35 3.39
CA VAL A 77 0.21 -5.79 4.76
C VAL A 77 1.70 -6.15 4.87
N LEU A 78 2.34 -6.42 3.74
CA LEU A 78 3.75 -6.74 3.69
C LEU A 78 4.57 -5.46 3.45
N PRO A 79 5.67 -5.22 4.19
CA PRO A 79 6.42 -3.96 4.11
C PRO A 79 6.99 -3.63 2.71
N PHE A 80 7.11 -4.63 1.83
CA PHE A 80 7.51 -4.43 0.43
C PHE A 80 6.40 -4.77 -0.57
N GLY A 81 5.24 -5.22 -0.10
CA GLY A 81 4.20 -5.74 -0.98
C GLY A 81 3.55 -4.65 -1.84
N GLY A 82 3.43 -3.41 -1.36
CA GLY A 82 2.96 -2.27 -2.18
C GLY A 82 3.85 -2.00 -3.41
N TYR A 83 5.18 -2.16 -3.29
CA TYR A 83 6.11 -2.05 -4.44
C TYR A 83 5.96 -3.23 -5.41
N VAL A 84 5.80 -4.45 -4.89
CA VAL A 84 5.55 -5.63 -5.73
C VAL A 84 4.23 -5.47 -6.47
N VAL A 85 3.19 -4.95 -5.81
CA VAL A 85 1.91 -4.67 -6.44
C VAL A 85 2.04 -3.63 -7.55
N ASP A 86 2.71 -2.51 -7.29
CA ASP A 86 2.98 -1.49 -8.32
C ASP A 86 3.59 -2.13 -9.57
N TRP A 87 4.69 -2.88 -9.37
CA TRP A 87 5.44 -3.49 -10.46
C TRP A 87 4.63 -4.55 -11.21
N ARG A 88 3.94 -5.45 -10.50
CA ARG A 88 3.36 -6.67 -11.09
C ARG A 88 1.93 -6.52 -11.58
N PHE A 89 1.16 -5.61 -10.98
CA PHE A 89 -0.30 -5.50 -11.21
C PHE A 89 -0.74 -4.11 -11.67
N LEU A 90 -0.01 -3.04 -11.34
CA LEU A 90 -0.44 -1.67 -11.67
C LEU A 90 0.27 -1.07 -12.90
N ARG A 91 1.54 -1.43 -13.13
CA ARG A 91 2.27 -1.02 -14.36
C ARG A 91 1.85 -1.84 -15.59
N THR A 92 1.52 -3.11 -15.39
CA THR A 92 1.10 -4.03 -16.45
C THR A 92 -0.06 -4.87 -15.92
N PRO A 93 -1.30 -4.34 -15.95
CA PRO A 93 -2.46 -5.05 -15.41
C PRO A 93 -2.59 -6.42 -16.09
N PRO A 94 -2.51 -7.53 -15.34
CA PRO A 94 -2.80 -8.83 -15.92
C PRO A 94 -4.24 -8.83 -16.40
N ARG A 95 -4.46 -9.09 -17.70
CA ARG A 95 -5.79 -9.35 -18.23
C ARG A 95 -6.20 -10.73 -17.75
N THR A 96 -6.86 -10.81 -16.61
CA THR A 96 -7.58 -12.03 -16.23
C THR A 96 -8.97 -11.93 -16.83
N ALA A 97 -9.32 -12.92 -17.68
CA ALA A 97 -10.65 -13.06 -18.28
C ALA A 97 -11.69 -13.45 -17.23
#